data_AF-A0A6G0YW59-F1
#
_entry.id   AF-A0A6G0YW59-F1
#
_cell.length_a   1.000
_cell.length_b   1.000
_cell.length_c   1.000
_cell.angle_alpha   90.00
_cell.angle_beta   90.00
_cell.angle_gamma   90.00
#
_symmetry.space_group_name_H-M   'P 1'
#
loop_
_entity.id
_entity.type
_entity.pdbx_description
1 polymer ?
#
loop_
_entity_poly.entity_id
_entity_poly.type
_entity_poly.pdbx_seq_one_letter_code
_entity_poly.pdbx_strand_id
1 'polypeptide(L)'
;MRFKSTIIKDSEDHFVVCIGWTGNDEIVIGRNDSTLSKWSQTSKESIKLCDFSDESSYPIDLHILSSTQRLTNKTAGIEQILITSSNGKLHLMSKTTKIDKTVDAHEGNVTVGKWSPDGSTLLTAGEDGSIKIWSRIGMLRTKLVVNAEPILSADWNSDSSKIVYTQHDTLCIKSLKANIKTIRIWDSYGNSVFVSEKLTHPVTSHCWKSDGNLLVVSFYNTILICNQYGVVLSTNHVDCGSICTLCWSPDNTQVAAVCANGRLMISTLVERSISRRNFHCLITSRKTMAVKDVLNETKENLDFPERIVHVAMEYNHLIITTCTQCFVHQMPNLNTPQIINLKDTNVFMIILTE
;
A
#
# COMPACT_ATOMS: atom_id res chain seq x y z
N MET A 1 -11.61 0.45 -15.77
CA MET A 1 -10.82 1.14 -14.73
C MET A 1 -9.44 1.46 -15.26
N ARG A 2 -8.87 2.60 -14.87
CA ARG A 2 -7.50 3.03 -15.22
C ARG A 2 -6.96 3.98 -14.16
N PHE A 3 -5.67 4.28 -14.19
CA PHE A 3 -5.13 5.35 -13.35
C PHE A 3 -5.26 6.71 -14.04
N LYS A 4 -5.65 7.72 -13.26
CA LYS A 4 -5.43 9.12 -13.59
C LYS A 4 -4.26 9.61 -12.72
N SER A 5 -3.10 9.74 -13.34
CA SER A 5 -1.84 10.07 -12.66
C SER A 5 -1.51 11.55 -12.77
N THR A 6 -0.97 12.09 -11.68
CA THR A 6 -0.49 13.47 -11.59
C THR A 6 0.88 13.44 -10.93
N ILE A 7 1.90 13.98 -11.61
CA ILE A 7 3.21 14.21 -11.01
C ILE A 7 3.11 15.51 -10.19
N ILE A 8 3.46 15.42 -8.92
CA ILE A 8 3.47 16.57 -8.03
C ILE A 8 4.75 17.34 -8.29
N LYS A 9 4.59 18.61 -8.66
CA LYS A 9 5.69 19.58 -8.67
C LYS A 9 5.80 20.11 -7.25
N ASP A 10 6.63 19.44 -6.45
CA ASP A 10 7.04 19.97 -5.16
C ASP A 10 8.08 21.09 -5.40
N SER A 11 8.10 22.09 -4.52
CA SER A 11 9.04 23.23 -4.61
C SER A 11 10.43 22.91 -4.07
N GLU A 12 10.62 21.73 -3.46
CA GLU A 12 11.87 21.30 -2.88
C GLU A 12 12.75 20.57 -3.90
N ASP A 13 14.02 21.00 -4.03
CA ASP A 13 15.01 20.49 -5.00
C ASP A 13 15.60 19.11 -4.62
N HIS A 14 15.10 18.48 -3.55
CA HIS A 14 15.63 17.23 -3.01
C HIS A 14 14.83 16.02 -3.47
N PHE A 15 15.53 14.93 -3.78
CA PHE A 15 14.91 13.72 -4.31
C PHE A 15 14.15 12.99 -3.22
N VAL A 16 12.90 12.62 -3.52
CA VAL A 16 12.14 11.67 -2.70
C VAL A 16 12.76 10.28 -2.83
N VAL A 17 13.00 9.62 -1.70
CA VAL A 17 13.63 8.29 -1.61
C VAL A 17 12.60 7.24 -1.21
N CYS A 18 11.82 7.52 -0.17
CA CYS A 18 10.83 6.59 0.38
C CYS A 18 9.51 7.31 0.70
N ILE A 19 8.40 6.57 0.68
CA ILE A 19 7.06 7.10 0.92
C ILE A 19 6.22 6.15 1.76
N GLY A 20 5.22 6.68 2.44
CA GLY A 20 4.19 5.89 3.12
C GLY A 20 2.90 6.66 3.26
N TRP A 21 1.77 5.97 3.07
CA TRP A 21 0.45 6.56 3.26
C TRP A 21 -0.01 6.45 4.71
N THR A 22 -0.52 7.56 5.22
CA THR A 22 -1.28 7.61 6.46
C THR A 22 -2.75 7.32 6.19
N GLY A 23 -3.48 6.89 7.21
CA GLY A 23 -4.93 6.72 7.24
C GLY A 23 -5.73 8.01 7.06
N ASN A 24 -5.08 9.18 7.19
CA ASN A 24 -5.71 10.49 7.02
C ASN A 24 -5.57 11.04 5.59
N ASP A 25 -5.32 10.19 4.58
CA ASP A 25 -5.07 10.57 3.18
C ASP A 25 -3.82 11.46 2.97
N GLU A 26 -2.89 11.45 3.92
CA GLU A 26 -1.63 12.21 3.82
C GLU A 26 -0.46 11.27 3.54
N ILE A 27 0.53 11.76 2.81
CA ILE A 27 1.70 10.97 2.40
C ILE A 27 2.90 11.48 3.17
N VAL A 28 3.56 10.59 3.90
CA VAL A 28 4.87 10.86 4.50
C VAL A 28 5.94 10.59 3.45
N ILE A 29 6.87 11.53 3.32
CA ILE A 29 7.91 11.58 2.30
C ILE A 29 9.25 11.65 3.01
N GLY A 30 10.13 10.68 2.77
CA GLY A 30 11.54 10.76 3.15
C GLY A 30 12.40 11.16 1.95
N ARG A 31 13.29 12.12 2.16
CA ARG A 31 14.16 12.69 1.11
C ARG A 31 15.62 12.42 1.37
N ASN A 32 16.44 12.56 0.32
CA ASN A 32 17.88 12.32 0.38
C ASN A 32 18.66 13.39 1.17
N ASP A 33 18.04 14.52 1.49
CA ASP A 33 18.57 15.59 2.35
C ASP A 33 18.32 15.34 3.84
N SER A 34 17.97 14.10 4.21
CA SER A 34 17.73 13.70 5.59
C SER A 34 16.51 14.37 6.23
N THR A 35 15.59 14.88 5.40
CA THR A 35 14.32 15.44 5.85
C THR A 35 13.19 14.41 5.72
N LEU A 36 12.27 14.48 6.68
CA LEU A 36 10.96 13.87 6.58
C LEU A 36 9.94 14.99 6.44
N SER A 37 9.04 14.86 5.47
CA SER A 37 7.92 15.79 5.30
C SER A 37 6.62 15.04 5.10
N LYS A 38 5.53 15.78 5.15
CA LYS A 38 4.17 15.29 5.00
C LYS A 38 3.49 16.10 3.93
N TRP A 39 2.99 15.44 2.91
CA TRP A 39 2.26 16.05 1.83
C TRP A 39 0.77 15.75 1.95
N SER A 40 -0.06 16.79 1.84
CA SER A 40 -1.51 16.66 1.88
C SER A 40 -2.13 16.87 0.51
N GLN A 41 -3.03 15.96 0.10
CA GLN A 41 -3.76 16.11 -1.16
C GLN A 41 -4.71 17.31 -1.16
N THR A 42 -5.20 17.71 0.01
CA THR A 42 -6.19 18.78 0.16
C THR A 42 -5.55 20.15 0.05
N SER A 43 -4.46 20.40 0.78
CA SER A 43 -3.73 21.68 0.70
C SER A 43 -2.78 21.74 -0.51
N LYS A 44 -2.35 20.59 -1.03
CA LYS A 44 -1.28 20.45 -2.04
C LYS A 44 0.08 21.00 -1.57
N GLU A 45 0.28 21.06 -0.26
CA GLU A 45 1.51 21.57 0.35
C GLU A 45 2.25 20.43 1.07
N SER A 46 3.58 20.54 1.09
CA SER A 46 4.47 19.76 1.94
C SER A 46 4.71 20.52 3.25
N ILE A 47 4.59 19.82 4.38
CA ILE A 47 4.96 20.34 5.69
C ILE A 47 6.09 19.47 6.21
N LYS A 48 7.22 20.10 6.50
CA LYS A 48 8.37 19.44 7.11
C LYS A 48 7.98 18.90 8.49
N LEU A 49 8.29 17.63 8.72
CA LEU A 49 7.93 16.89 9.93
C LEU A 49 9.07 16.88 10.93
N CYS A 50 10.24 16.40 10.51
CA CYS A 50 11.46 16.36 11.30
C CYS A 50 12.67 16.11 10.38
N ASP A 51 13.85 16.26 10.96
CA ASP A 51 15.12 15.90 10.32
C ASP A 51 15.81 14.81 11.10
N PHE A 52 16.61 14.01 10.42
CA PHE A 52 17.59 13.16 11.08
C PHE A 52 18.75 14.04 11.54
N SER A 53 19.01 14.07 12.85
CA SER A 53 20.01 14.95 13.49
C SER A 53 21.47 14.69 13.07
N ASP A 54 21.70 13.70 12.22
CA ASP A 54 23.00 13.28 11.73
C ASP A 54 23.06 13.64 10.24
N GLU A 55 23.77 14.71 9.90
CA GLU A 55 23.81 15.31 8.55
C GLU A 55 24.30 14.34 7.46
N SER A 56 24.83 13.17 7.84
CA SER A 56 25.38 12.17 6.93
C SER A 56 24.42 11.04 6.55
N SER A 57 23.24 10.94 7.16
CA SER A 57 22.34 9.79 6.98
C SER A 57 20.96 10.18 6.44
N TYR A 58 20.45 9.41 5.49
CA TYR A 58 19.16 9.65 4.85
C TYR A 58 18.26 8.41 4.92
N PRO A 59 16.93 8.58 4.91
CA PRO A 59 15.98 7.46 4.94
C PRO A 59 16.04 6.65 3.64
N ILE A 60 15.93 5.32 3.77
CA ILE A 60 15.98 4.35 2.66
C ILE A 60 14.61 3.74 2.39
N ASP A 61 13.94 3.22 3.43
CA ASP A 61 12.60 2.65 3.33
C ASP A 61 11.72 3.21 4.46
N LEU A 62 10.41 3.25 4.20
CA LEU A 62 9.42 3.78 5.12
C LEU A 62 8.18 2.90 5.09
N HIS A 63 7.69 2.52 6.27
CA HIS A 63 6.46 1.76 6.38
C HIS A 63 5.60 2.25 7.53
N ILE A 64 4.33 2.54 7.23
CA ILE A 64 3.37 3.07 8.19
C ILE A 64 2.44 1.94 8.61
N LEU A 65 2.43 1.65 9.90
CA LEU A 65 1.44 0.77 10.49
C LEU A 65 0.16 1.55 10.74
N SER A 66 -0.84 1.32 9.89
CA SER A 66 -2.18 1.87 10.10
C SER A 66 -2.84 1.24 11.33
N SER A 67 -3.60 2.04 12.07
CA SER A 67 -4.32 1.65 13.29
C SER A 67 -5.33 0.51 13.09
N THR A 68 -5.68 0.23 11.84
CA THR A 68 -6.69 -0.72 11.38
C THR A 68 -6.21 -2.17 11.31
N GLN A 69 -4.88 -2.40 11.37
CA GLN A 69 -4.30 -3.74 11.48
C GLN A 69 -4.42 -4.35 12.90
N ARG A 70 -5.50 -4.04 13.64
CA ARG A 70 -5.66 -4.45 15.04
C ARG A 70 -6.86 -5.33 15.32
N LEU A 71 -6.56 -6.50 15.89
CA LEU A 71 -7.36 -7.10 16.95
C LEU A 71 -6.64 -6.91 18.29
N THR A 72 -7.37 -6.35 19.26
CA THR A 72 -7.08 -6.31 20.70
C THR A 72 -5.89 -5.44 21.17
N ASN A 73 -6.12 -4.14 21.44
CA ASN A 73 -5.66 -3.41 22.65
C ASN A 73 -5.72 -1.87 22.52
N LYS A 74 -5.82 -1.23 23.70
CA LYS A 74 -6.03 0.18 24.09
C LYS A 74 -5.25 1.31 23.38
N THR A 75 -4.43 1.05 22.37
CA THR A 75 -3.66 2.10 21.66
C THR A 75 -4.25 2.43 20.28
N ALA A 76 -5.53 2.11 20.06
CA ALA A 76 -6.19 2.24 18.76
C ALA A 76 -6.13 3.70 18.30
N GLY A 77 -5.68 3.94 17.07
CA GLY A 77 -5.59 5.27 16.47
C GLY A 77 -4.20 5.92 16.41
N ILE A 78 -3.15 5.30 16.97
CA ILE A 78 -1.78 5.80 16.84
C ILE A 78 -1.08 5.07 15.69
N GLU A 79 -0.87 5.78 14.59
CA GLU A 79 -0.03 5.30 13.48
C GLU A 79 1.41 5.21 13.94
N GLN A 80 2.08 4.12 13.59
CA GLN A 80 3.50 3.97 13.87
C GLN A 80 4.26 3.91 12.56
N ILE A 81 5.16 4.87 12.38
CA ILE A 81 6.02 5.00 11.23
C ILE A 81 7.34 4.33 11.57
N LEU A 82 7.72 3.40 10.72
CA LEU A 82 9.02 2.76 10.68
C LEU A 82 9.83 3.39 9.58
N ILE A 83 11.05 3.83 9.89
CA ILE A 83 11.96 4.40 8.90
C ILE A 83 13.31 3.70 9.04
N THR A 84 13.88 3.29 7.92
CA THR A 84 15.22 2.73 7.85
C THR A 84 16.18 3.75 7.26
N SER A 85 17.44 3.75 7.67
CA SER A 85 18.42 4.77 7.30
C SER A 85 19.68 4.16 6.68
N SER A 86 20.41 4.98 5.93
CA SER A 86 21.70 4.63 5.32
C SER A 86 22.84 4.40 6.32
N ASN A 87 22.70 4.87 7.56
CA ASN A 87 23.72 4.66 8.59
C ASN A 87 23.47 3.42 9.48
N GLY A 88 22.66 2.46 9.02
CA GLY A 88 22.39 1.25 9.82
C GLY A 88 21.30 1.42 10.87
N LYS A 89 20.70 2.60 10.99
CA LYS A 89 19.70 2.88 12.02
C LYS A 89 18.28 2.58 11.57
N LEU A 90 17.48 2.20 12.56
CA LEU A 90 16.03 2.10 12.51
C LEU A 90 15.43 3.20 13.38
N HIS A 91 14.46 3.94 12.84
CA HIS A 91 13.73 4.96 13.55
C HIS A 91 12.25 4.56 13.69
N LEU A 92 11.71 4.75 14.89
CA LEU A 92 10.30 4.56 15.21
C LEU A 92 9.68 5.88 15.62
N MET A 93 8.49 6.13 15.09
CA MET A 93 7.76 7.39 15.28
C MET A 93 6.27 7.11 15.43
N SER A 94 5.68 7.55 16.53
CA SER A 94 4.24 7.40 16.83
C SER A 94 3.45 8.69 16.59
N LYS A 95 4.15 9.82 16.44
CA LYS A 95 3.61 11.11 16.03
C LYS A 95 4.51 11.65 14.94
N THR A 96 3.94 12.06 13.82
CA THR A 96 4.69 12.49 12.63
C THR A 96 5.76 13.56 12.90
N THR A 97 5.73 14.26 14.02
CA THR A 97 6.63 15.39 14.31
C THR A 97 7.90 15.05 15.09
N LYS A 98 8.07 13.82 15.59
CA LYS A 98 9.26 13.47 16.38
C LYS A 98 9.61 11.98 16.31
N ILE A 99 10.91 11.69 16.19
CA ILE A 99 11.44 10.34 16.35
C ILE A 99 11.38 9.95 17.83
N ASP A 100 10.61 8.90 18.14
CA ASP A 100 10.45 8.39 19.49
C ASP A 100 11.63 7.51 19.91
N LYS A 101 12.13 6.71 18.97
CA LYS A 101 13.21 5.77 19.23
C LYS A 101 14.09 5.60 18.00
N THR A 102 15.40 5.57 18.24
CA THR A 102 16.42 5.22 17.27
C THR A 102 17.16 3.99 17.77
N VAL A 103 17.42 3.03 16.89
CA VAL A 103 18.10 1.77 17.20
C VAL A 103 19.16 1.49 16.15
N ASP A 104 20.37 1.16 16.55
CA ASP A 104 21.40 0.63 15.65
C ASP A 104 20.98 -0.78 15.23
N ALA A 105 20.48 -0.89 14.00
CA ALA A 105 19.82 -2.08 13.52
C ALA A 105 20.75 -2.96 12.70
N HIS A 106 21.60 -2.39 11.85
CA HIS A 106 22.52 -3.09 10.94
C HIS A 106 23.87 -2.36 10.85
N GLU A 107 24.87 -3.06 10.32
CA GLU A 107 26.13 -2.46 9.86
C GLU A 107 25.96 -2.08 8.37
N GLY A 108 26.01 -0.79 8.04
CA GLY A 108 25.71 -0.31 6.68
C GLY A 108 24.22 -0.08 6.42
N ASN A 109 23.81 0.07 5.16
CA ASN A 109 22.44 0.50 4.84
C ASN A 109 21.38 -0.50 5.32
N VAL A 110 20.29 0.02 5.90
CA VAL A 110 19.09 -0.79 6.19
C VAL A 110 18.13 -0.68 5.00
N THR A 111 18.22 -1.65 4.10
CA THR A 111 17.52 -1.70 2.80
C THR A 111 16.01 -1.94 2.93
N VAL A 112 15.57 -2.59 4.01
CA VAL A 112 14.17 -2.98 4.20
C VAL A 112 13.74 -2.69 5.63
N GLY A 113 12.56 -2.07 5.76
CA GLY A 113 11.86 -1.96 7.04
C GLY A 113 10.37 -2.17 6.85
N LYS A 114 9.83 -3.27 7.38
CA LYS A 114 8.40 -3.58 7.31
C LYS A 114 7.82 -3.97 8.67
N TRP A 115 6.58 -3.57 8.89
CA TRP A 115 5.76 -4.03 10.01
C TRP A 115 5.18 -5.38 9.62
N SER A 116 5.07 -6.32 10.56
CA SER A 116 4.28 -7.53 10.31
C SER A 116 2.80 -7.16 10.09
N PRO A 117 2.05 -7.90 9.26
CA PRO A 117 0.63 -7.62 9.02
C PRO A 117 -0.26 -7.63 10.28
N ASP A 118 0.13 -8.37 11.31
CA ASP A 118 -0.52 -8.34 12.64
C ASP A 118 -0.10 -7.13 13.51
N GLY A 119 0.83 -6.31 13.03
CA GLY A 119 1.41 -5.16 13.71
C GLY A 119 2.23 -5.49 14.97
N SER A 120 2.53 -6.76 15.26
CA SER A 120 3.16 -7.15 16.52
C SER A 120 4.69 -7.04 16.50
N THR A 121 5.29 -7.08 15.31
CA THR A 121 6.74 -7.13 15.10
C THR A 121 7.20 -6.30 13.91
N LEU A 122 8.52 -6.13 13.82
CA LEU A 122 9.20 -5.43 12.75
C LEU A 122 10.17 -6.40 12.08
N LEU A 123 10.30 -6.28 10.77
CA LEU A 123 11.31 -6.92 9.94
C LEU A 123 12.26 -5.85 9.45
N THR A 124 13.55 -6.05 9.63
CA THR A 124 14.57 -5.27 8.95
C THR A 124 15.55 -6.17 8.23
N ALA A 125 16.08 -5.67 7.11
CA ALA A 125 17.17 -6.28 6.38
C ALA A 125 18.16 -5.20 5.94
N GLY A 126 19.41 -5.57 5.70
CA GLY A 126 20.45 -4.60 5.35
C GLY A 126 21.63 -5.18 4.59
N GLU A 127 22.60 -4.30 4.34
CA GLU A 127 23.86 -4.61 3.66
C GLU A 127 24.77 -5.55 4.44
N ASP A 128 24.62 -5.62 5.77
CA ASP A 128 25.28 -6.61 6.63
C ASP A 128 24.84 -8.07 6.38
N GLY A 129 24.01 -8.29 5.36
CA GLY A 129 23.49 -9.60 4.96
C GLY A 129 22.57 -10.25 5.98
N SER A 130 22.09 -9.48 6.97
CA SER A 130 21.25 -10.01 8.02
C SER A 130 19.79 -9.61 7.87
N ILE A 131 18.93 -10.48 8.38
CA ILE A 131 17.51 -10.21 8.57
C ILE A 131 17.22 -10.30 10.06
N LYS A 132 16.68 -9.22 10.62
CA LYS A 132 16.41 -9.09 12.05
C LYS A 132 14.92 -8.88 12.27
N ILE A 133 14.40 -9.55 13.29
CA ILE A 133 13.02 -9.38 13.77
C ILE A 133 13.08 -8.63 15.09
N TRP A 134 12.26 -7.59 15.19
CA TRP A 134 12.19 -6.73 16.37
C TRP A 134 10.79 -6.75 16.94
N SER A 135 10.69 -6.46 18.22
CA SER A 135 9.43 -6.07 18.83
C SER A 135 8.98 -4.71 18.30
N ARG A 136 7.67 -4.43 18.38
CA ARG A 136 7.08 -3.12 18.09
C ARG A 136 7.79 -1.93 18.77
N ILE A 137 8.40 -2.16 19.93
CA ILE A 137 9.12 -1.12 20.68
C ILE A 137 10.61 -1.05 20.33
N GLY A 138 11.07 -1.69 19.26
CA GLY A 138 12.45 -1.63 18.78
C GLY A 138 13.45 -2.42 19.64
N MET A 139 13.01 -3.46 20.35
CA MET A 139 13.94 -4.44 20.95
C MET A 139 14.14 -5.61 20.01
N LEU A 140 15.40 -5.98 19.75
CA LEU A 140 15.75 -7.13 18.91
C LEU A 140 15.20 -8.41 19.54
N ARG A 141 14.40 -9.16 18.76
CA ARG A 141 13.88 -10.47 19.18
C ARG A 141 14.75 -11.60 18.66
N THR A 142 15.13 -11.53 17.38
CA THR A 142 15.98 -12.55 16.77
C THR A 142 16.72 -12.02 15.55
N LYS A 143 17.93 -12.55 15.32
CA LYS A 143 18.64 -12.44 14.04
C LYS A 143 18.28 -13.68 13.22
N LEU A 144 17.28 -13.53 12.36
CA LEU A 144 16.65 -14.65 11.68
C LEU A 144 17.53 -15.23 10.57
N VAL A 145 18.21 -14.38 9.81
CA VAL A 145 19.14 -14.78 8.74
C VAL A 145 20.44 -14.01 8.94
N VAL A 146 21.57 -14.69 8.68
CA VAL A 146 22.90 -14.09 8.65
C VAL A 146 23.61 -14.67 7.45
N ASN A 147 23.76 -13.86 6.42
CA ASN A 147 24.49 -14.19 5.21
C ASN A 147 25.72 -13.27 5.09
N ALA A 148 26.65 -13.65 4.23
CA ALA A 148 27.79 -12.79 3.89
C ALA A 148 27.42 -11.68 2.89
N GLU A 149 26.36 -11.89 2.13
CA GLU A 149 25.92 -11.00 1.05
C GLU A 149 24.73 -10.12 1.47
N PRO A 150 24.61 -8.88 0.94
CA PRO A 150 23.52 -7.97 1.21
C PRO A 150 22.13 -8.57 0.95
N ILE A 151 21.17 -8.24 1.82
CA ILE A 151 19.75 -8.53 1.58
C ILE A 151 19.11 -7.29 0.99
N LEU A 152 18.69 -7.36 -0.27
CA LEU A 152 18.15 -6.19 -0.98
C LEU A 152 16.64 -6.02 -0.79
N SER A 153 15.90 -7.10 -0.54
CA SER A 153 14.46 -7.06 -0.37
C SER A 153 13.99 -8.20 0.52
N ALA A 154 12.99 -7.92 1.36
CA ALA A 154 12.32 -8.90 2.20
C ALA A 154 10.89 -8.43 2.50
N ASP A 155 9.98 -9.37 2.67
CA ASP A 155 8.59 -9.06 3.05
C ASP A 155 7.96 -10.18 3.90
N TRP A 156 6.90 -9.82 4.61
CA TRP A 156 6.07 -10.74 5.37
C TRP A 156 5.07 -11.45 4.46
N ASN A 157 4.68 -12.66 4.85
CA ASN A 157 3.44 -13.22 4.35
C ASN A 157 2.23 -12.65 5.12
N SER A 158 1.02 -12.80 4.56
CA SER A 158 -0.21 -12.19 5.08
C SER A 158 -0.57 -12.57 6.53
N ASP A 159 -0.19 -13.77 6.98
CA ASP A 159 -0.47 -14.25 8.35
C ASP A 159 0.67 -13.98 9.35
N SER A 160 1.70 -13.23 8.96
CA SER A 160 2.88 -12.92 9.79
C SER A 160 3.70 -14.14 10.26
N SER A 161 3.55 -15.32 9.66
CA SER A 161 4.24 -16.55 10.10
C SER A 161 5.51 -16.90 9.31
N LYS A 162 5.71 -16.25 8.16
CA LYS A 162 6.86 -16.46 7.27
C LYS A 162 7.34 -15.13 6.72
N ILE A 163 8.59 -15.14 6.28
CA ILE A 163 9.15 -14.07 5.47
C ILE A 163 9.65 -14.64 4.14
N VAL A 164 9.62 -13.82 3.10
CA VAL A 164 10.33 -14.03 1.85
C VAL A 164 11.46 -13.00 1.77
N TYR A 165 12.62 -13.37 1.23
CA TYR A 165 13.75 -12.45 1.08
C TYR A 165 14.66 -12.85 -0.09
N THR A 166 15.44 -11.90 -0.59
CA THR A 166 16.43 -12.14 -1.64
C THR A 166 17.74 -12.67 -1.06
N GLN A 167 18.32 -13.69 -1.71
CA GLN A 167 19.64 -14.23 -1.41
C GLN A 167 20.34 -14.57 -2.73
N HIS A 168 21.39 -13.81 -3.06
CA HIS A 168 22.00 -13.82 -4.39
C HIS A 168 20.92 -13.63 -5.47
N ASP A 169 20.86 -14.54 -6.44
CA ASP A 169 19.90 -14.53 -7.54
C ASP A 169 18.62 -15.33 -7.23
N THR A 170 18.34 -15.63 -5.95
CA THR A 170 17.21 -16.46 -5.54
C THR A 170 16.33 -15.82 -4.48
N LEU A 171 15.05 -16.21 -4.44
CA LEU A 171 14.14 -15.90 -3.34
C LEU A 171 14.11 -17.05 -2.34
N CYS A 172 14.31 -16.73 -1.08
CA CYS A 172 14.28 -17.67 0.03
C CYS A 172 13.08 -17.37 0.93
N ILE A 173 12.43 -18.42 1.44
CA ILE A 173 11.31 -18.29 2.37
C ILE A 173 11.71 -18.95 3.68
N LYS A 174 11.54 -18.21 4.78
CA LYS A 174 11.85 -18.69 6.12
C LYS A 174 10.64 -18.58 7.01
N SER A 175 10.28 -19.69 7.66
CA SER A 175 9.23 -19.69 8.68
C SER A 175 9.77 -19.23 10.01
N LEU A 176 8.96 -18.46 10.74
CA LEU A 176 9.21 -18.04 12.10
C LEU A 176 8.73 -19.08 13.13
N LYS A 177 7.90 -20.04 12.71
CA LYS A 177 7.46 -21.15 13.54
C LYS A 177 8.50 -22.27 13.46
N ALA A 178 9.07 -22.67 14.60
CA ALA A 178 9.99 -23.80 14.66
C ALA A 178 9.29 -25.10 14.21
N ASN A 179 9.98 -25.93 13.43
CA ASN A 179 9.57 -27.29 12.98
C ASN A 179 8.51 -27.44 11.88
N ILE A 180 8.44 -26.54 10.90
CA ILE A 180 7.72 -26.85 9.64
C ILE A 180 8.74 -26.98 8.50
N LYS A 181 8.88 -28.20 7.95
CA LYS A 181 9.63 -28.45 6.71
C LYS A 181 9.12 -27.47 5.64
N THR A 182 10.05 -26.79 5.00
CA THR A 182 9.85 -25.71 4.03
C THR A 182 8.75 -26.01 3.02
N ILE A 183 7.59 -25.38 3.21
CA ILE A 183 6.56 -25.28 2.17
C ILE A 183 7.05 -24.23 1.18
N ARG A 184 7.43 -24.68 -0.02
CA ARG A 184 7.69 -23.85 -1.19
C ARG A 184 6.41 -23.11 -1.56
N ILE A 185 6.52 -21.81 -1.85
CA ILE A 185 5.36 -20.98 -2.21
C ILE A 185 5.30 -20.85 -3.73
N TRP A 186 4.26 -21.44 -4.32
CA TRP A 186 3.56 -21.00 -5.53
C TRP A 186 2.09 -21.41 -5.31
N ASP A 187 1.10 -20.61 -5.74
CA ASP A 187 -0.34 -20.73 -5.42
C ASP A 187 -0.71 -21.44 -4.09
N SER A 188 -1.94 -21.90 -3.90
CA SER A 188 -2.27 -22.76 -2.75
C SER A 188 -1.80 -24.22 -2.94
N TYR A 189 -1.22 -24.55 -4.10
CA TYR A 189 -0.90 -25.90 -4.60
C TYR A 189 0.52 -26.08 -5.18
N GLY A 190 1.36 -25.06 -5.23
CA GLY A 190 2.73 -25.15 -5.75
C GLY A 190 2.91 -24.84 -7.24
N ASN A 191 1.93 -24.24 -7.94
CA ASN A 191 2.03 -23.94 -9.38
C ASN A 191 2.19 -22.45 -9.70
N SER A 192 2.92 -22.16 -10.80
CA SER A 192 2.92 -20.84 -11.42
C SER A 192 1.54 -20.55 -12.01
N VAL A 193 0.76 -19.67 -11.38
CA VAL A 193 -0.59 -19.29 -11.86
C VAL A 193 -0.52 -18.49 -13.15
N PHE A 194 0.52 -17.67 -13.29
CA PHE A 194 0.70 -16.79 -14.43
C PHE A 194 2.17 -16.35 -14.55
N VAL A 195 2.66 -16.27 -15.79
CA VAL A 195 3.93 -15.63 -16.15
C VAL A 195 3.58 -14.59 -17.20
N SER A 196 3.93 -13.32 -16.97
CA SER A 196 3.69 -12.29 -17.97
C SER A 196 4.56 -12.52 -19.20
N GLU A 197 4.13 -12.00 -20.35
CA GLU A 197 5.03 -11.85 -21.48
C GLU A 197 6.22 -10.96 -21.12
N LYS A 198 7.30 -11.06 -21.92
CA LYS A 198 8.51 -10.26 -21.71
C LYS A 198 8.17 -8.78 -21.81
N LEU A 199 8.23 -8.09 -20.67
CA LEU A 199 8.07 -6.64 -20.62
C LEU A 199 9.27 -5.95 -21.26
N THR A 200 9.05 -4.74 -21.78
CA THR A 200 10.09 -3.95 -22.48
C THR A 200 11.22 -3.51 -21.55
N HIS A 201 10.97 -3.42 -20.25
CA HIS A 201 11.90 -2.96 -19.22
C HIS A 201 11.77 -3.81 -17.94
N PRO A 202 12.81 -3.86 -17.08
CA PRO A 202 12.73 -4.55 -15.80
C PRO A 202 11.67 -3.91 -14.89
N VAL A 203 10.95 -4.76 -14.16
CA VAL A 203 10.01 -4.32 -13.11
C VAL A 203 10.80 -3.72 -11.96
N THR A 204 10.48 -2.48 -11.60
CA THR A 204 11.20 -1.73 -10.56
C THR A 204 10.45 -1.70 -9.23
N SER A 205 9.12 -1.77 -9.26
CA SER A 205 8.32 -1.90 -8.05
C SER A 205 6.96 -2.51 -8.32
N HIS A 206 6.36 -3.09 -7.28
CA HIS A 206 5.03 -3.69 -7.33
C HIS A 206 4.34 -3.50 -5.97
N CYS A 207 3.01 -3.46 -5.97
CA CYS A 207 2.24 -3.46 -4.74
C CYS A 207 0.85 -4.07 -4.94
N TRP A 208 0.48 -4.98 -4.04
CA TRP A 208 -0.87 -5.52 -3.97
C TRP A 208 -1.82 -4.51 -3.35
N LYS A 209 -3.02 -4.44 -3.90
CA LYS A 209 -4.15 -3.80 -3.23
C LYS A 209 -4.52 -4.64 -2.00
N SER A 210 -4.96 -4.00 -0.92
CA SER A 210 -5.21 -4.71 0.35
C SER A 210 -6.30 -5.79 0.26
N ASP A 211 -7.21 -5.71 -0.73
CA ASP A 211 -8.22 -6.73 -0.99
C ASP A 211 -7.70 -7.95 -1.79
N GLY A 212 -6.46 -7.90 -2.28
CA GLY A 212 -5.82 -8.95 -3.08
C GLY A 212 -6.32 -9.05 -4.52
N ASN A 213 -7.31 -8.24 -4.94
CA ASN A 213 -7.93 -8.39 -6.25
C ASN A 213 -7.13 -7.70 -7.38
N LEU A 214 -6.33 -6.70 -7.02
CA LEU A 214 -5.52 -5.92 -7.95
C LEU A 214 -4.06 -5.92 -7.53
N LEU A 215 -3.20 -6.07 -8.53
CA LEU A 215 -1.75 -5.90 -8.42
C LEU A 215 -1.34 -4.71 -9.29
N VAL A 216 -0.56 -3.80 -8.72
CA VAL A 216 0.08 -2.74 -9.50
C VAL A 216 1.53 -3.14 -9.73
N VAL A 217 1.94 -3.06 -10.99
CA VAL A 217 3.32 -3.33 -11.40
C VAL A 217 3.83 -2.09 -12.11
N SER A 218 5.05 -1.68 -11.85
CA SER A 218 5.65 -0.55 -12.55
C SER A 218 7.06 -0.83 -13.03
N PHE A 219 7.39 -0.14 -14.12
CA PHE A 219 8.70 -0.13 -14.76
C PHE A 219 8.86 1.21 -15.48
N TYR A 220 9.91 1.35 -16.28
CA TYR A 220 10.24 2.59 -16.99
C TYR A 220 9.01 3.22 -17.69
N ASN A 221 8.66 4.43 -17.25
CA ASN A 221 7.55 5.25 -17.70
C ASN A 221 6.16 4.57 -17.70
N THR A 222 5.97 3.46 -16.98
CA THR A 222 4.76 2.65 -17.14
C THR A 222 4.27 2.08 -15.82
N ILE A 223 2.95 2.16 -15.63
CA ILE A 223 2.22 1.47 -14.57
C ILE A 223 1.17 0.55 -15.20
N LEU A 224 1.23 -0.71 -14.82
CA LEU A 224 0.22 -1.71 -15.14
C LEU A 224 -0.70 -1.90 -13.94
N ILE A 225 -2.00 -1.98 -14.21
CA ILE A 225 -2.99 -2.52 -13.30
C ILE A 225 -3.29 -3.94 -13.77
N CYS A 226 -3.00 -4.91 -12.91
CA CYS A 226 -3.28 -6.32 -13.16
C CYS A 226 -4.38 -6.80 -12.20
N ASN A 227 -5.14 -7.81 -12.62
CA ASN A 227 -5.98 -8.55 -11.69
C ASN A 227 -5.13 -9.54 -10.86
N GLN A 228 -5.78 -10.21 -9.90
CA GLN A 228 -5.14 -11.22 -9.06
C GLN A 228 -4.54 -12.42 -9.80
N TYR A 229 -4.93 -12.64 -11.05
CA TYR A 229 -4.40 -13.69 -11.92
C TYR A 229 -3.27 -13.19 -12.83
N GLY A 230 -2.84 -11.93 -12.68
CA GLY A 230 -1.76 -11.32 -13.46
C GLY A 230 -2.17 -10.76 -14.82
N VAL A 231 -3.45 -10.85 -15.21
CA VAL A 231 -3.95 -10.27 -16.46
C VAL A 231 -3.92 -8.75 -16.37
N VAL A 232 -3.30 -8.09 -17.35
CA VAL A 232 -3.24 -6.63 -17.45
C VAL A 232 -4.63 -6.10 -17.80
N LEU A 233 -5.21 -5.34 -16.88
CA LEU A 233 -6.50 -4.65 -17.05
C LEU A 233 -6.33 -3.26 -17.68
N SER A 234 -5.21 -2.60 -17.40
CA SER A 234 -4.92 -1.25 -17.90
C SER A 234 -3.42 -0.97 -17.88
N THR A 235 -2.94 -0.31 -18.94
CA THR A 235 -1.59 0.23 -19.05
C THR A 235 -1.67 1.75 -18.99
N ASN A 236 -0.87 2.37 -18.12
CA ASN A 236 -0.79 3.82 -17.98
C ASN A 236 0.67 4.25 -18.19
N HIS A 237 0.92 5.05 -19.21
CA HIS A 237 2.23 5.64 -19.45
C HIS A 237 2.35 6.98 -18.72
N VAL A 238 3.45 7.15 -18.01
CA VAL A 238 3.78 8.36 -17.26
C VAL A 238 5.22 8.72 -17.56
N ASP A 239 5.46 9.90 -18.13
CA ASP A 239 6.80 10.38 -18.47
C ASP A 239 7.57 10.81 -17.21
N CYS A 240 8.04 9.84 -16.42
CA CYS A 240 8.64 10.08 -15.10
C CYS A 240 9.92 9.28 -14.82
N GLY A 241 10.40 8.49 -15.78
CA GLY A 241 11.48 7.53 -15.63
C GLY A 241 11.00 6.23 -14.98
N SER A 242 11.92 5.49 -14.36
CA SER A 242 11.56 4.31 -13.57
C SER A 242 10.77 4.68 -12.32
N ILE A 243 9.83 3.83 -11.91
CA ILE A 243 9.05 4.05 -10.69
C ILE A 243 9.62 3.15 -9.59
N CYS A 244 10.33 3.77 -8.65
CA CYS A 244 11.21 3.09 -7.70
C CYS A 244 10.45 2.48 -6.52
N THR A 245 9.39 3.14 -6.07
CA THR A 245 8.54 2.63 -4.97
C THR A 245 7.08 3.02 -5.20
N LEU A 246 6.18 2.16 -4.73
CA LEU A 246 4.74 2.29 -4.85
C LEU A 246 4.08 1.97 -3.50
N CYS A 247 3.00 2.68 -3.17
CA CYS A 247 2.18 2.41 -2.00
C CYS A 247 0.72 2.72 -2.31
N TRP A 248 -0.17 1.77 -2.02
CA TRP A 248 -1.61 1.99 -2.07
C TRP A 248 -2.06 2.89 -0.93
N SER A 249 -3.05 3.75 -1.19
CA SER A 249 -3.78 4.43 -0.12
C SER A 249 -4.53 3.40 0.74
N PRO A 250 -4.75 3.66 2.05
CA PRO A 250 -5.39 2.70 2.94
C PRO A 250 -6.82 2.35 2.50
N ASP A 251 -7.50 3.28 1.86
CA ASP A 251 -8.86 3.11 1.30
C ASP A 251 -8.87 2.44 -0.09
N ASN A 252 -7.69 2.10 -0.63
CA ASN A 252 -7.49 1.49 -1.94
C ASN A 252 -8.03 2.26 -3.15
N THR A 253 -8.22 3.57 -3.05
CA THR A 253 -8.69 4.39 -4.18
C THR A 253 -7.54 5.03 -4.96
N GLN A 254 -6.34 5.09 -4.39
CA GLN A 254 -5.18 5.77 -4.96
C GLN A 254 -3.89 4.99 -4.74
N VAL A 255 -2.88 5.34 -5.53
CA VAL A 255 -1.50 4.86 -5.39
C VAL A 255 -0.57 6.07 -5.41
N ALA A 256 0.33 6.15 -4.43
CA ALA A 256 1.47 7.04 -4.53
C ALA A 256 2.68 6.28 -5.07
N ALA A 257 3.51 6.98 -5.81
CA ALA A 257 4.74 6.44 -6.35
C ALA A 257 5.87 7.47 -6.31
N VAL A 258 7.10 6.98 -6.21
CA VAL A 258 8.31 7.79 -6.38
C VAL A 258 8.93 7.45 -7.72
N CYS A 259 9.18 8.50 -8.50
CA CYS A 259 9.76 8.40 -9.82
C CYS A 259 11.29 8.52 -9.74
N ALA A 260 12.03 8.03 -10.72
CA ALA A 260 13.51 8.05 -10.73
C ALA A 260 14.09 9.47 -10.80
N ASN A 261 13.30 10.43 -11.25
CA ASN A 261 13.60 11.86 -11.14
C ASN A 261 13.34 12.42 -9.72
N GLY A 262 13.09 11.55 -8.74
CA GLY A 262 12.75 11.80 -7.33
C GLY A 262 11.49 12.62 -7.09
N ARG A 263 10.57 12.70 -8.05
CA ARG A 263 9.27 13.34 -7.87
C ARG A 263 8.23 12.36 -7.31
N LEU A 264 7.33 12.88 -6.48
CA LEU A 264 6.14 12.19 -6.04
C LEU A 264 5.08 12.19 -7.14
N MET A 265 4.45 11.06 -7.36
CA MET A 265 3.31 10.92 -8.26
C MET A 265 2.14 10.31 -7.50
N ILE A 266 0.94 10.81 -7.77
CA ILE A 266 -0.30 10.23 -7.26
C ILE A 266 -1.18 9.80 -8.42
N SER A 267 -1.65 8.57 -8.34
CA SER A 267 -2.51 7.94 -9.32
C SER A 267 -3.85 7.59 -8.67
N THR A 268 -4.94 8.19 -9.13
CA THR A 268 -6.30 7.85 -8.67
C THR A 268 -6.90 6.78 -9.57
N LEU A 269 -7.47 5.72 -8.98
CA LEU A 269 -8.20 4.70 -9.74
C LEU A 269 -9.56 5.25 -10.17
N VAL A 270 -9.74 5.45 -11.47
CA VAL A 270 -10.94 6.04 -12.08
C VAL A 270 -11.66 5.03 -12.98
N GLU A 271 -12.89 5.37 -13.38
CA GLU A 271 -13.71 4.56 -14.30
C GLU A 271 -13.87 3.13 -13.77
N ARG A 272 -14.13 3.03 -12.46
CA ARG A 272 -14.46 1.77 -11.79
C ARG A 272 -15.90 1.44 -12.14
N SER A 273 -16.13 0.24 -12.64
CA SER A 273 -17.47 -0.25 -12.95
C SER A 273 -17.67 -1.65 -12.42
N ILE A 274 -18.91 -1.96 -12.09
CA ILE A 274 -19.35 -3.28 -11.69
C ILE A 274 -20.65 -3.59 -12.42
N SER A 275 -20.74 -4.79 -12.98
CA SER A 275 -21.94 -5.28 -13.64
C SER A 275 -22.38 -6.60 -13.03
N ARG A 276 -23.69 -6.71 -12.79
CA ARG A 276 -24.35 -7.95 -12.37
C ARG A 276 -25.75 -7.96 -12.95
N ARG A 277 -26.12 -9.12 -13.52
CA ARG A 277 -27.41 -9.30 -14.21
C ARG A 277 -27.61 -8.19 -15.24
N ASN A 278 -28.70 -7.45 -15.16
CA ASN A 278 -29.06 -6.33 -16.01
C ASN A 278 -28.52 -4.97 -15.53
N PHE A 279 -27.90 -4.88 -14.36
CA PHE A 279 -27.40 -3.60 -13.82
C PHE A 279 -25.93 -3.40 -14.15
N HIS A 280 -25.61 -2.20 -14.63
CA HIS A 280 -24.26 -1.71 -14.83
C HIS A 280 -24.05 -0.43 -14.02
N CYS A 281 -23.21 -0.51 -12.99
CA CYS A 281 -22.85 0.63 -12.16
C CYS A 281 -21.48 1.16 -12.60
N LEU A 282 -21.39 2.46 -12.86
CA LEU A 282 -20.17 3.15 -13.25
C LEU A 282 -19.93 4.33 -12.30
N ILE A 283 -18.77 4.33 -11.63
CA ILE A 283 -18.34 5.45 -10.80
C ILE A 283 -17.83 6.56 -11.72
N THR A 284 -18.61 7.63 -11.86
CA THR A 284 -18.35 8.73 -12.80
C THR A 284 -17.45 9.81 -12.19
N SER A 285 -17.51 10.01 -10.87
CA SER A 285 -16.62 10.91 -10.14
C SER A 285 -16.30 10.36 -8.75
N ARG A 286 -15.55 11.11 -7.93
CA ARG A 286 -15.24 10.71 -6.55
C ARG A 286 -16.50 10.51 -5.69
N LYS A 287 -17.60 11.22 -5.97
CA LYS A 287 -18.81 11.22 -5.15
C LYS A 287 -20.07 10.80 -5.90
N THR A 288 -19.95 10.44 -7.17
CA THR A 288 -21.12 10.20 -8.05
C THR A 288 -20.98 8.86 -8.75
N MET A 289 -22.09 8.13 -8.85
CA MET A 289 -22.17 6.86 -9.55
C MET A 289 -23.41 6.83 -10.43
N ALA A 290 -23.24 6.40 -11.68
CA ALA A 290 -24.35 6.12 -12.58
C ALA A 290 -24.71 4.64 -12.48
N VAL A 291 -25.98 4.34 -12.24
CA VAL A 291 -26.55 2.99 -12.32
C VAL A 291 -27.42 2.91 -13.56
N LYS A 292 -27.08 2.01 -14.48
CA LYS A 292 -27.86 1.75 -15.68
C LYS A 292 -28.52 0.38 -15.59
N ASP A 293 -29.84 0.33 -15.71
CA ASP A 293 -30.55 -0.90 -16.03
C ASP A 293 -30.48 -1.08 -17.56
N VAL A 294 -29.77 -2.11 -18.00
CA VAL A 294 -29.56 -2.38 -19.42
C VAL A 294 -30.83 -2.90 -20.09
N LEU A 295 -31.73 -3.57 -19.35
CA LEU A 295 -32.96 -4.12 -19.93
C LEU A 295 -34.05 -3.06 -20.06
N ASN A 296 -34.20 -2.22 -19.04
CA ASN A 296 -35.21 -1.17 -19.03
C ASN A 296 -34.70 0.17 -19.62
N GLU A 297 -33.42 0.21 -20.00
CA GLU A 297 -32.70 1.42 -20.46
C GLU A 297 -32.77 2.61 -19.49
N THR A 298 -33.12 2.37 -18.22
CA THR A 298 -33.16 3.41 -17.21
C THR A 298 -31.75 3.73 -16.71
N LYS A 299 -31.52 5.01 -16.41
CA LYS A 299 -30.27 5.48 -15.84
C LYS A 299 -30.58 6.36 -14.65
N GLU A 300 -30.05 5.98 -13.49
CA GLU A 300 -30.12 6.75 -12.26
C GLU A 300 -28.71 7.21 -11.90
N ASN A 301 -28.57 8.44 -11.42
CA ASN A 301 -27.31 8.93 -10.87
C ASN A 301 -27.48 9.05 -9.36
N LEU A 302 -26.58 8.40 -8.63
CA LEU A 302 -26.52 8.44 -7.18
C LEU A 302 -25.38 9.37 -6.77
N ASP A 303 -25.71 10.35 -5.93
CA ASP A 303 -24.78 11.31 -5.36
C ASP A 303 -24.56 10.99 -3.88
N PHE A 304 -23.29 10.97 -3.47
CA PHE A 304 -22.89 10.65 -2.11
C PHE A 304 -22.25 11.87 -1.43
N PRO A 305 -22.41 12.03 -0.10
CA PRO A 305 -21.84 13.16 0.62
C PRO A 305 -20.29 13.14 0.60
N GLU A 306 -19.71 11.96 0.47
CA GLU A 306 -18.28 11.69 0.61
C GLU A 306 -17.75 10.85 -0.57
N ARG A 307 -16.43 10.67 -0.59
CA ARG A 307 -15.75 9.85 -1.60
C ARG A 307 -16.24 8.40 -1.53
N ILE A 308 -16.61 7.83 -2.67
CA ILE A 308 -16.94 6.42 -2.80
C ILE A 308 -15.66 5.59 -2.68
N VAL A 309 -15.60 4.69 -1.70
CA VAL A 309 -14.44 3.84 -1.40
C VAL A 309 -14.61 2.46 -2.02
N HIS A 310 -15.64 1.70 -1.60
CA HIS A 310 -15.96 0.40 -2.18
C HIS A 310 -17.37 0.37 -2.76
N VAL A 311 -17.54 -0.48 -3.77
CA VAL A 311 -18.84 -0.81 -4.35
C VAL A 311 -18.89 -2.32 -4.52
N ALA A 312 -19.96 -2.93 -4.04
CA ALA A 312 -20.26 -4.34 -4.22
C ALA A 312 -21.73 -4.48 -4.63
N MET A 313 -22.01 -5.46 -5.47
CA MET A 313 -23.37 -5.72 -5.94
C MET A 313 -23.55 -7.22 -6.06
N GLU A 314 -24.43 -7.80 -5.24
CA GLU A 314 -24.92 -9.19 -5.31
C GLU A 314 -26.27 -9.32 -4.60
N TYR A 315 -26.98 -10.43 -4.84
CA TYR A 315 -28.26 -10.76 -4.18
C TYR A 315 -29.31 -9.64 -4.21
N ASN A 316 -29.42 -8.92 -5.33
CA ASN A 316 -30.31 -7.75 -5.50
C ASN A 316 -30.01 -6.57 -4.54
N HIS A 317 -28.80 -6.52 -3.99
CA HIS A 317 -28.34 -5.40 -3.18
C HIS A 317 -27.15 -4.74 -3.86
N LEU A 318 -27.16 -3.41 -3.86
CA LEU A 318 -26.01 -2.58 -4.21
C LEU A 318 -25.52 -1.93 -2.93
N ILE A 319 -24.33 -2.31 -2.50
CA ILE A 319 -23.66 -1.77 -1.33
C ILE A 319 -22.58 -0.81 -1.78
N ILE A 320 -22.59 0.39 -1.21
CA ILE A 320 -21.64 1.45 -1.50
C ILE A 320 -21.12 1.95 -0.17
N THR A 321 -19.80 1.95 0.01
CA THR A 321 -19.19 2.56 1.19
C THR A 321 -18.51 3.86 0.81
N THR A 322 -18.72 4.87 1.63
CA THR A 322 -17.91 6.08 1.67
C THR A 322 -16.88 5.99 2.78
N CYS A 323 -16.17 7.08 3.06
CA CYS A 323 -15.24 7.15 4.17
C CYS A 323 -15.94 6.95 5.52
N THR A 324 -17.19 7.37 5.70
CA THR A 324 -17.87 7.29 7.02
C THR A 324 -19.21 6.57 7.00
N GLN A 325 -19.73 6.19 5.82
CA GLN A 325 -21.07 5.63 5.70
C GLN A 325 -21.11 4.43 4.75
N CYS A 326 -22.02 3.51 5.00
CA CYS A 326 -22.37 2.41 4.13
C CYS A 326 -23.82 2.56 3.70
N PHE A 327 -24.06 2.59 2.40
CA PHE A 327 -25.35 2.70 1.75
C PHE A 327 -25.72 1.34 1.17
N VAL A 328 -26.85 0.79 1.61
CA VAL A 328 -27.39 -0.47 1.11
C VAL A 328 -28.66 -0.14 0.32
N HIS A 329 -28.57 -0.23 -1.00
CA HIS A 329 -29.70 -0.03 -1.91
C HIS A 329 -30.29 -1.38 -2.30
N GLN A 330 -31.62 -1.51 -2.24
CA GLN A 330 -32.32 -2.69 -2.71
C GLN A 330 -32.71 -2.51 -4.19
N MET A 331 -32.13 -3.32 -5.07
CA MET A 331 -32.43 -3.27 -6.49
C MET A 331 -33.83 -3.82 -6.78
N PRO A 332 -34.64 -3.16 -7.65
CA PRO A 332 -34.30 -2.01 -8.49
C PRO A 332 -34.54 -0.63 -7.84
N ASN A 333 -35.10 -0.54 -6.64
CA ASN A 333 -35.47 0.73 -6.00
C ASN A 333 -34.30 1.38 -5.24
N LEU A 334 -33.61 2.33 -5.87
CA LEU A 334 -32.40 2.95 -5.30
C LEU A 334 -32.67 4.18 -4.45
N ASN A 335 -33.90 4.69 -4.42
CA ASN A 335 -34.21 5.97 -3.78
C ASN A 335 -34.19 5.94 -2.25
N THR A 336 -34.37 4.76 -1.64
CA THR A 336 -34.46 4.63 -0.17
C THR A 336 -33.40 3.67 0.36
N PRO A 337 -32.10 4.05 0.34
CA PRO A 337 -31.04 3.22 0.90
C PRO A 337 -31.16 3.13 2.42
N GLN A 338 -30.75 1.98 2.96
CA GLN A 338 -30.38 1.92 4.37
C GLN A 338 -28.98 2.52 4.53
N ILE A 339 -28.83 3.46 5.45
CA ILE A 339 -27.56 4.16 5.71
C ILE A 339 -27.04 3.73 7.07
N ILE A 340 -25.83 3.18 7.09
CA ILE A 340 -25.15 2.70 8.29
C ILE A 340 -23.90 3.55 8.47
N ASN A 341 -23.74 4.20 9.62
CA ASN A 341 -22.51 4.92 9.93
C ASN A 341 -21.39 3.93 10.28
N LEU A 342 -20.25 4.08 9.60
CA LEU A 342 -19.05 3.32 9.83
C LEU A 342 -18.25 3.95 10.98
N LYS A 343 -17.76 3.11 11.88
CA LYS A 343 -16.92 3.55 13.00
C LYS A 343 -15.46 3.76 12.60
N ASP A 344 -15.03 3.11 11.52
CA ASP A 344 -13.68 3.18 10.96
C ASP A 344 -13.79 3.63 9.51
N THR A 345 -12.85 4.47 9.09
CA THR A 345 -12.84 5.04 7.73
C THR A 345 -12.26 4.12 6.68
N ASN A 346 -11.62 3.03 7.11
CA ASN A 346 -10.96 2.09 6.20
C ASN A 346 -11.76 0.79 6.09
N VAL A 347 -12.74 0.79 5.20
CA VAL A 347 -13.33 -0.46 4.70
C VAL A 347 -12.36 -1.04 3.66
N PHE A 348 -11.96 -2.30 3.79
CA PHE A 348 -11.03 -2.95 2.85
C PHE A 348 -11.71 -3.95 1.91
N MET A 349 -12.81 -4.56 2.35
CA MET A 349 -13.53 -5.58 1.60
C MET A 349 -15.01 -5.56 1.99
N ILE A 350 -15.88 -5.82 1.02
CA ILE A 350 -17.29 -6.11 1.25
C ILE A 350 -17.52 -7.54 0.78
N ILE A 351 -17.99 -8.40 1.68
CA ILE A 351 -18.36 -9.78 1.37
C ILE A 351 -19.88 -9.86 1.47
N LEU A 352 -20.51 -10.25 0.36
CA LEU A 352 -21.93 -10.51 0.28
C LEU A 352 -22.12 -12.03 0.32
N THR A 353 -23.02 -12.51 1.17
CA THR A 353 -23.36 -13.94 1.28
C THR A 353 -24.88 -14.10 1.24
N GLU A 354 -25.36 -15.24 0.75
CA GLU A 354 -26.79 -15.61 0.72
C GLU A 354 -27.41 -15.77 2.12
#